data_AF-A0A1V9X2S6-F1
#
_entry.id   AF-A0A1V9X2S6-F1
#
_cell.length_a   1.000
_cell.length_b   1.000
_cell.length_c   1.000
_cell.angle_alpha   90.00
_cell.angle_beta   90.00
_cell.angle_gamma   90.00
#
_symmetry.space_group_name_H-M   'P 1'
#
loop_
_entity.id
_entity.type
_entity.pdbx_description
1 polymer ?
#
loop_
_entity_poly.entity_id
_entity_poly.type
_entity_poly.pdbx_seq_one_letter_code
_entity_poly.pdbx_strand_id
1 'polypeptide(L)'
;MSRVETLPESGPLPVDLDWVNSTQVNLYSVKETCVNVMRRRCVKGPNQAAWQFRAVTCIDLTTLSGDDTTSNPFRLCFKATNPLCNETTLALGMSVTTGRSFVSAQPKWVTA
;
A
#
# COMPACT_ATOMS: atom_id res chain seq x y z
N MET A 1 15.09 31.90 -31.52
CA MET A 1 14.97 30.51 -31.06
C MET A 1 16.33 30.08 -30.51
N SER A 2 16.55 30.23 -29.20
CA SER A 2 17.79 29.82 -28.54
C SER A 2 17.79 28.31 -28.33
N ARG A 3 18.84 27.65 -28.84
CA ARG A 3 19.10 26.22 -28.74
C ARG A 3 19.18 25.82 -27.26
N VAL A 4 18.32 24.90 -26.83
CA VAL A 4 18.42 24.26 -25.51
C VAL A 4 19.63 23.33 -25.57
N GLU A 5 20.70 23.64 -24.85
CA GLU A 5 21.82 22.73 -24.66
C GLU A 5 21.36 21.58 -23.76
N THR A 6 21.27 20.38 -24.31
CA THR A 6 21.03 19.16 -23.56
C THR A 6 22.29 18.84 -22.75
N LEU A 7 22.15 18.79 -21.42
CA LEU A 7 23.21 18.31 -20.53
C LEU A 7 23.65 16.90 -20.98
N PRO A 8 24.95 16.56 -20.90
CA PRO A 8 25.44 15.25 -21.28
C PRO A 8 24.73 14.17 -20.47
N GLU A 9 24.25 13.13 -21.15
CA GLU A 9 23.61 11.99 -20.51
C GLU A 9 24.59 11.36 -19.52
N SER A 10 24.26 11.42 -18.23
CA SER A 10 24.97 10.65 -17.20
C SER A 10 24.75 9.18 -17.51
N GLY A 11 25.76 8.53 -18.09
CA GLY A 11 25.74 7.08 -18.33
C GLY A 11 25.46 6.31 -17.04
N PRO A 12 25.01 5.05 -17.14
CA PRO A 12 24.66 4.26 -15.96
C PRO A 12 25.85 4.17 -15.02
N LEU A 13 25.68 4.70 -13.80
CA LEU A 13 26.65 4.53 -12.74
C LEU A 13 26.70 3.04 -12.36
N PRO A 14 27.90 2.45 -12.25
CA PRO A 14 28.02 1.08 -11.78
C PRO A 14 27.42 0.98 -10.38
N VAL A 15 26.57 -0.03 -10.15
CA VAL A 15 25.98 -0.28 -8.83
C VAL A 15 27.09 -0.74 -7.91
N ASP A 16 27.36 0.05 -6.87
CA ASP A 16 28.26 -0.35 -5.78
C ASP A 16 27.46 -1.23 -4.82
N LEU A 17 27.79 -2.53 -4.76
CA LEU A 17 27.13 -3.45 -3.84
C LEU A 17 27.76 -3.46 -2.45
N ASP A 18 28.97 -2.91 -2.28
CA ASP A 18 29.68 -2.94 -1.00
C ASP A 18 28.94 -2.08 0.04
N TRP A 19 28.32 -0.98 -0.37
CA TRP A 19 27.48 -0.17 0.51
C TRP A 19 26.24 -0.95 1.00
N VAL A 20 25.60 -1.74 0.12
CA VAL A 20 24.43 -2.56 0.49
C VAL A 20 24.86 -3.67 1.44
N ASN A 21 25.93 -4.38 1.10
CA ASN A 21 26.44 -5.51 1.87
C ASN A 21 27.01 -5.12 3.24
N SER A 22 27.49 -3.88 3.39
CA SER A 22 28.01 -3.35 4.67
C SER A 22 26.91 -2.80 5.59
N THR A 23 25.67 -2.69 5.11
CA THR A 23 24.56 -2.18 5.93
C THR A 23 24.19 -3.16 7.04
N GLN A 24 24.32 -2.73 8.29
CA GLN A 24 23.95 -3.50 9.48
C GLN A 24 22.65 -2.93 10.08
N VAL A 25 21.71 -3.81 10.42
CA VAL A 25 20.43 -3.42 11.03
C VAL A 25 20.26 -4.15 12.35
N ASN A 26 19.91 -3.42 13.42
CA ASN A 26 19.57 -4.03 14.70
C ASN A 26 18.20 -4.73 14.61
N LEU A 27 18.24 -6.04 14.36
CA LEU A 27 17.04 -6.86 14.17
C LEU A 27 16.09 -6.83 15.39
N TYR A 28 16.65 -6.78 16.61
CA TYR A 28 15.83 -6.77 17.82
C TYR A 28 15.02 -5.48 17.93
N SER A 29 15.67 -4.33 17.77
CA SER A 29 15.00 -3.02 17.83
C SER A 29 13.95 -2.87 16.74
N VAL A 30 14.21 -3.38 15.52
CA VAL A 30 13.22 -3.39 14.43
C VAL A 30 12.01 -4.24 14.83
N LYS A 31 12.21 -5.47 15.28
CA LYS A 31 11.12 -6.37 15.69
C LYS A 31 10.29 -5.79 16.82
N GLU A 32 10.93 -5.24 17.85
CA GLU A 32 10.24 -4.61 18.98
C GLU A 32 9.43 -3.39 18.53
N THR A 33 10.01 -2.55 17.66
CA THR A 33 9.32 -1.39 17.08
C THR A 33 8.09 -1.80 16.28
N CYS A 34 8.20 -2.84 15.43
CA CYS A 34 7.08 -3.36 14.67
C CYS A 34 5.91 -3.77 15.59
N VAL A 35 6.20 -4.52 16.66
CA VAL A 35 5.19 -4.93 17.65
C VAL A 35 4.58 -3.70 18.35
N ASN A 36 5.40 -2.75 18.75
CA ASN A 36 4.96 -1.55 19.45
C ASN A 36 4.08 -0.63 18.58
N VAL A 37 4.42 -0.45 17.30
CA VAL A 37 3.62 0.35 16.35
C VAL A 37 2.22 -0.24 16.19
N MET A 38 2.12 -1.57 16.05
CA MET A 38 0.82 -2.25 15.93
C MET A 38 -0.06 -2.07 17.17
N ARG A 39 0.54 -2.08 18.37
CA ARG A 39 -0.19 -1.94 19.63
C ARG A 39 -0.71 -0.51 19.89
N ARG A 40 0.02 0.52 19.44
CA ARG A 40 -0.25 1.92 19.80
C ARG A 40 -1.38 2.59 19.02
N ARG A 41 -1.75 2.10 17.83
CA ARG A 41 -2.73 2.77 16.93
C ARG A 41 -3.95 1.90 16.59
N CYS A 42 -4.40 1.07 17.53
CA CYS A 42 -5.52 0.18 17.29
C CYS A 42 -6.87 0.90 17.50
N VAL A 43 -7.74 0.84 16.49
CA VAL A 43 -9.12 1.34 16.59
C VAL A 43 -9.96 0.32 17.35
N LYS A 44 -10.61 0.77 18.44
CA LYS A 44 -11.41 -0.09 19.33
C LYS A 44 -12.91 0.13 19.14
N GLY A 45 -13.70 -0.90 19.49
CA GLY A 45 -15.15 -0.80 19.57
C GLY A 45 -15.84 -0.73 18.20
N PRO A 46 -17.02 -0.09 18.11
CA PRO A 46 -17.89 -0.18 16.93
C PRO A 46 -17.29 0.44 15.65
N ASN A 47 -16.31 1.33 15.80
CA ASN A 47 -15.68 2.03 14.68
C ASN A 47 -14.60 1.20 13.98
N GLN A 48 -14.25 0.01 14.50
CA GLN A 48 -13.17 -0.80 13.93
C GLN A 48 -13.45 -1.19 12.47
N ALA A 49 -14.69 -1.59 12.17
CA ALA A 49 -15.11 -1.90 10.81
C ALA A 49 -14.99 -0.66 9.89
N ALA A 50 -15.49 0.50 10.32
CA ALA A 50 -15.41 1.75 9.56
C ALA A 50 -13.98 2.15 9.19
N TRP A 51 -13.05 2.02 10.14
CA TRP A 51 -11.65 2.31 9.90
C TRP A 51 -10.96 1.28 9.01
N GLN A 52 -11.33 0.00 9.10
CA GLN A 52 -10.85 -1.00 8.16
C GLN A 52 -11.31 -0.68 6.73
N PHE A 53 -12.56 -0.24 6.55
CA PHE A 53 -13.05 0.23 5.25
C PHE A 53 -12.27 1.42 4.71
N ARG A 54 -12.04 2.43 5.55
CA ARG A 54 -11.22 3.59 5.18
C ARG A 54 -9.78 3.21 4.85
N ALA A 55 -9.19 2.26 5.58
CA ALA A 55 -7.85 1.76 5.27
C ALA A 55 -7.80 1.14 3.86
N VAL A 56 -8.79 0.32 3.48
CA VAL A 56 -8.85 -0.26 2.13
C VAL A 56 -8.95 0.81 1.03
N THR A 57 -9.65 1.92 1.29
CA THR A 57 -9.76 3.03 0.31
C THR A 57 -8.48 3.83 0.13
N CYS A 58 -7.56 3.80 1.10
CA CYS A 58 -6.37 4.65 1.12
C CYS A 58 -5.06 3.85 1.10
N ILE A 59 -5.11 2.52 1.05
CA ILE A 59 -3.91 1.69 0.98
C ILE A 59 -3.37 1.68 -0.44
N ASP A 60 -2.05 1.75 -0.58
CA ASP A 60 -1.38 1.42 -1.83
C ASP A 60 -0.91 -0.02 -1.75
N LEU A 61 -1.45 -0.87 -2.62
CA LEU A 61 -1.07 -2.27 -2.69
C LEU A 61 0.22 -2.39 -3.51
N THR A 62 1.36 -2.50 -2.84
CA THR A 62 2.69 -2.52 -3.45
C THR A 62 3.34 -3.91 -3.40
N THR A 63 4.12 -4.21 -4.44
CA THR A 63 5.09 -5.32 -4.44
C THR A 63 6.43 -4.76 -4.89
N LEU A 64 7.50 -5.10 -4.18
CA LEU A 64 8.88 -4.71 -4.48
C LEU A 64 9.78 -5.95 -4.44
N SER A 65 9.21 -7.13 -4.75
CA SER A 65 9.92 -8.40 -4.64
C SER A 65 10.82 -8.59 -5.85
N GLY A 66 12.09 -8.94 -5.61
CA GLY A 66 13.06 -9.16 -6.69
C GLY A 66 12.79 -10.43 -7.52
N ASP A 67 11.96 -11.35 -6.99
CA ASP A 67 11.52 -12.59 -7.64
C ASP A 67 10.14 -12.45 -8.30
N ASP A 68 9.62 -11.22 -8.45
CA ASP A 68 8.33 -11.00 -9.09
C ASP A 68 8.33 -11.45 -10.55
N THR A 69 7.32 -12.25 -10.91
CA THR A 69 7.01 -12.61 -12.30
C THR A 69 5.75 -11.87 -12.74
N THR A 70 5.46 -11.80 -14.04
CA THR A 70 4.28 -11.08 -14.59
C THR A 70 2.96 -11.43 -13.90
N SER A 71 2.83 -12.65 -13.37
CA SER A 71 1.66 -13.12 -12.63
C SER A 71 1.45 -12.40 -11.29
N ASN A 72 2.52 -12.08 -10.56
CA ASN A 72 2.43 -11.49 -9.22
C ASN A 72 1.84 -10.07 -9.25
N PRO A 73 2.36 -9.11 -10.05
CA PRO A 73 1.73 -7.80 -10.21
C PRO A 73 0.33 -7.89 -10.79
N PHE A 74 0.06 -8.81 -11.73
CA PHE A 74 -1.28 -8.97 -12.28
C PHE A 74 -2.30 -9.37 -11.19
N ARG A 75 -1.96 -10.35 -10.35
CA ARG A 75 -2.80 -10.74 -9.22
C ARG A 75 -2.93 -9.61 -8.19
N LEU A 76 -1.88 -8.83 -7.99
CA LEU A 76 -1.88 -7.63 -7.16
C LEU A 76 -2.89 -6.60 -7.68
N CYS A 77 -2.83 -6.24 -8.96
CA CYS A 77 -3.75 -5.31 -9.61
C CYS A 77 -5.20 -5.82 -9.59
N PHE A 78 -5.40 -7.13 -9.77
CA PHE A 78 -6.74 -7.74 -9.65
C PHE A 78 -7.30 -7.57 -8.23
N LYS A 79 -6.47 -7.79 -7.21
CA LYS A 79 -6.84 -7.60 -5.81
C LYS A 79 -7.05 -6.12 -5.45
N ALA A 80 -6.29 -5.21 -6.04
CA ALA A 80 -6.50 -3.78 -5.90
C ALA A 80 -7.85 -3.35 -6.50
N THR A 81 -8.27 -3.99 -7.59
CA THR A 81 -9.57 -3.73 -8.23
C THR A 81 -10.74 -4.28 -7.39
N ASN A 82 -10.54 -5.46 -6.81
CA ASN A 82 -11.56 -6.20 -6.03
C ASN A 82 -11.02 -6.54 -4.63
N PRO A 83 -10.87 -5.54 -3.73
CA PRO A 83 -10.25 -5.74 -2.43
C PRO A 83 -11.13 -6.49 -1.42
N LEU A 84 -12.42 -6.66 -1.70
CA LEU A 84 -13.41 -7.29 -0.83
C LEU A 84 -14.14 -8.42 -1.55
N CYS A 85 -14.61 -9.39 -0.78
CA CYS A 85 -15.47 -10.46 -1.30
C CYS A 85 -16.85 -9.89 -1.67
N ASN A 86 -17.44 -10.42 -2.75
CA ASN A 86 -18.76 -10.03 -3.24
C ASN A 86 -19.86 -10.11 -2.15
N GLU A 87 -19.80 -11.13 -1.30
CA GLU A 87 -20.75 -11.28 -0.19
C GLU A 87 -20.64 -10.14 0.83
N THR A 88 -19.42 -9.71 1.14
CA THR A 88 -19.16 -8.59 2.05
C THR A 88 -19.63 -7.27 1.44
N THR A 89 -19.34 -7.04 0.16
CA THR A 89 -19.82 -5.91 -0.63
C THR A 89 -21.34 -5.83 -0.64
N LEU A 90 -22.02 -6.97 -0.84
CA LEU A 90 -23.48 -7.08 -0.87
C LEU A 90 -24.09 -6.84 0.52
N ALA A 91 -23.55 -7.47 1.56
CA ALA A 91 -24.03 -7.33 2.94
C ALA A 91 -23.95 -5.89 3.45
N LEU A 92 -23.01 -5.10 2.92
CA LEU A 92 -22.79 -3.71 3.31
C LEU A 92 -23.43 -2.69 2.35
N GLY A 93 -23.86 -3.13 1.16
CA GLY A 93 -24.39 -2.25 0.12
C GLY A 93 -23.36 -1.25 -0.43
N MET A 94 -22.07 -1.58 -0.38
CA MET A 94 -20.98 -0.67 -0.75
C MET A 94 -19.95 -1.37 -1.65
N SER A 95 -19.50 -0.68 -2.70
CA SER A 95 -18.38 -1.12 -3.54
C SER A 95 -17.12 -0.30 -3.23
N VAL A 96 -15.97 -0.97 -3.15
CA VAL A 96 -14.69 -0.34 -2.81
C VAL A 96 -13.63 -0.85 -3.77
N THR A 97 -12.83 0.07 -4.31
CA THR A 97 -11.60 -0.20 -5.04
C THR A 97 -10.44 0.38 -4.22
N THR A 98 -9.26 -0.26 -4.27
CA THR A 98 -8.07 0.30 -3.62
C THR A 98 -7.73 1.66 -4.23
N GLY A 99 -7.54 2.69 -3.41
CA GLY A 99 -7.31 4.08 -3.86
C GLY A 99 -8.55 4.82 -4.36
N ARG A 100 -9.74 4.19 -4.42
CA ARG A 100 -10.99 4.85 -4.84
C ARG A 100 -12.24 4.17 -4.23
N SER A 101 -13.02 4.92 -3.46
CA SER A 101 -14.36 4.51 -3.08
C SER A 101 -15.40 5.00 -4.10
N PHE A 102 -16.31 4.12 -4.51
CA PHE A 102 -17.51 4.48 -5.29
C PHE A 102 -18.73 4.13 -4.45
N VAL A 103 -19.45 5.14 -3.96
CA VAL A 103 -20.53 4.95 -2.99
C VAL A 103 -21.80 5.60 -3.50
N SER A 104 -22.87 4.80 -3.68
CA SER A 104 -24.21 5.31 -4.00
C SER A 104 -24.92 5.89 -2.78
N ALA A 105 -24.56 5.48 -1.55
CA ALA A 105 -24.96 6.09 -0.28
C ALA A 105 -24.01 5.67 0.85
N GLN A 106 -23.42 6.64 1.58
CA GLN A 106 -22.52 6.34 2.71
C GLN A 106 -23.36 5.89 3.93
N PRO A 107 -23.02 4.77 4.60
CA PRO A 107 -23.65 4.41 5.86
C PRO A 107 -23.38 5.47 6.93
N LYS A 108 -24.38 5.77 7.76
CA LYS A 108 -24.35 6.85 8.78
C LYS A 108 -23.23 6.73 9.82
N TRP A 109 -22.58 5.58 9.91
CA TRP A 109 -21.46 5.29 10.81
C TRP A 109 -20.08 5.48 10.15
N VAL A 110 -20.01 5.78 8.85
CA VAL A 110 -18.75 6.03 8.11
C VAL A 110 -18.34 7.52 8.17
N THR A 111 -19.30 8.42 8.36
CA THR A 111 -19.06 9.84 8.64
C THR A 111 -18.87 10.05 10.14
N ALA A 112 -17.62 10.12 10.56
CA ALA A 112 -17.19 10.81 11.77
C ALA A 112 -16.50 12.11 11.37
#